data_AF-A0A925FGB0-F1
#
_entry.id   AF-A0A925FGB0-F1
#
_cell.length_a   1.000
_cell.length_b   1.000
_cell.length_c   1.000
_cell.angle_alpha   90.00
_cell.angle_beta   90.00
_cell.angle_gamma   90.00
#
_symmetry.space_group_name_H-M   'P 1'
#
loop_
_entity.id
_entity.type
_entity.pdbx_description
1 polymer ?
#
loop_
_entity_poly.entity_id
_entity_poly.type
_entity_poly.pdbx_seq_one_letter_code
_entity_poly.pdbx_strand_id
1 'polypeptide(L)'
;MRAALLALGACCLAQVAFAQAPRDSAGVTVRRYPRGARAPAQWSTEKKPLLSIGGAEGIGPTEFTGVQGAMRASNGLVAVADGGANELRVFDARGAFVRTIGRKGSGPGEFDRLITFVRSGDTMFVVDNSARLNVYTSTEHSFASDRDRSSPT
;
A
#
# COMPACT_ATOMS: atom_id res chain seq x y z
N MET A 1 -1.81 -61.09 12.29
CA MET A 1 -1.11 -59.84 12.68
C MET A 1 -2.05 -58.69 12.31
N ARG A 2 -2.97 -58.27 13.19
CA ARG A 2 -2.83 -57.22 14.22
C ARG A 2 -2.13 -55.94 13.71
N ALA A 3 -2.91 -54.94 13.31
CA ALA A 3 -2.98 -53.63 13.99
C ALA A 3 -4.08 -52.77 13.34
N ALA A 4 -5.18 -52.60 14.08
CA ALA A 4 -6.13 -51.51 13.86
C ALA A 4 -5.64 -50.31 14.69
N LEU A 5 -5.54 -49.14 14.08
CA LEU A 5 -5.25 -47.89 14.80
C LEU A 5 -6.58 -47.12 14.97
N LEU A 6 -7.19 -47.25 16.15
CA LEU A 6 -8.25 -46.36 16.59
C LEU A 6 -7.60 -45.06 17.10
N ALA A 7 -7.81 -43.95 16.41
CA ALA A 7 -7.54 -42.63 16.96
C ALA A 7 -8.86 -42.09 17.56
N LEU A 8 -9.01 -42.22 18.88
CA LEU A 8 -10.05 -41.51 19.63
C LEU A 8 -9.63 -40.04 19.77
N GLY A 9 -9.93 -39.24 18.75
CA GLY A 9 -9.91 -37.79 18.85
C GLY A 9 -11.21 -37.32 19.48
N ALA A 10 -11.22 -37.10 20.80
CA ALA A 10 -12.29 -36.40 21.48
C ALA A 10 -12.33 -34.95 20.98
N CYS A 11 -13.05 -34.71 19.88
CA CYS A 11 -13.39 -33.37 19.45
C CYS A 11 -14.48 -32.86 20.40
N CYS A 12 -14.05 -32.20 21.47
CA CYS A 12 -14.93 -31.39 22.29
C CYS A 12 -15.35 -30.19 21.43
N LEU A 13 -16.35 -30.37 20.57
CA LEU A 13 -17.16 -29.27 20.08
C LEU A 13 -17.94 -28.77 21.28
N ALA A 14 -17.31 -27.92 22.09
CA ALA A 14 -18.04 -27.00 22.93
C ALA A 14 -18.89 -26.16 21.97
N GLN A 15 -20.14 -26.59 21.78
CA GLN A 15 -21.15 -25.74 21.17
C GLN A 15 -21.22 -24.51 22.07
N VAL A 16 -20.59 -23.42 21.65
CA VAL A 16 -20.84 -22.12 22.24
C VAL A 16 -22.29 -21.82 21.89
N ALA A 17 -23.20 -22.18 22.78
CA ALA A 17 -24.57 -21.70 22.72
C ALA A 17 -24.47 -20.18 22.86
N PHE A 18 -24.53 -19.46 21.73
CA PHE A 18 -24.72 -18.02 21.77
C PHE A 18 -26.08 -17.80 22.40
N ALA A 19 -26.10 -17.42 23.67
CA ALA A 19 -27.29 -16.88 24.31
C ALA A 19 -27.85 -15.80 23.39
N GLN A 20 -29.15 -15.90 23.07
CA GLN A 20 -29.80 -14.91 22.22
C GLN A 20 -29.54 -13.52 22.80
N ALA A 21 -29.00 -12.62 21.97
CA ALA A 21 -28.70 -11.27 22.42
C ALA A 21 -30.00 -10.61 22.93
N PRO A 22 -29.98 -9.93 24.09
CA PRO A 22 -31.17 -9.33 24.67
C PRO A 22 -31.88 -8.45 23.65
N ARG A 23 -33.19 -8.63 23.51
CA ARG A 23 -34.05 -7.79 22.66
C ARG A 23 -34.80 -6.79 23.53
N ASP A 24 -35.04 -5.59 23.01
CA ASP A 24 -35.94 -4.64 23.65
C ASP A 24 -37.41 -5.01 23.42
N SER A 25 -38.32 -4.22 23.99
CA SER A 25 -39.78 -4.41 23.83
C SER A 25 -40.26 -4.23 22.38
N ALA A 26 -39.43 -3.69 21.49
CA ALA A 26 -39.69 -3.54 20.06
C ALA A 26 -39.06 -4.67 19.21
N GLY A 27 -38.42 -5.65 19.85
CA GLY A 27 -37.80 -6.79 19.17
C GLY A 27 -36.43 -6.49 18.55
N VAL A 28 -35.85 -5.31 18.81
CA VAL A 28 -34.53 -4.89 18.31
C VAL A 28 -33.44 -5.53 19.18
N THR A 29 -32.40 -6.06 18.52
CA THR A 29 -31.28 -6.71 19.21
C THR A 29 -30.32 -5.67 19.79
N VAL A 30 -30.17 -5.64 21.12
CA VAL A 30 -29.27 -4.72 21.81
C VAL A 30 -27.89 -5.37 21.96
N ARG A 31 -26.92 -4.91 21.17
CA ARG A 31 -25.53 -5.37 21.27
C ARG A 31 -24.71 -4.39 22.12
N ARG A 32 -24.49 -4.73 23.39
CA ARG A 32 -23.68 -3.92 24.31
C ARG A 32 -22.21 -4.35 24.19
N TYR A 33 -21.36 -3.44 23.73
CA TYR A 33 -19.91 -3.65 23.75
C TYR A 33 -19.36 -3.03 25.04
N PRO A 34 -18.74 -3.81 25.94
CA PRO A 34 -18.04 -3.25 27.09
C PRO A 34 -17.00 -2.23 26.63
N ARG A 35 -16.83 -1.11 27.36
CA ARG A 35 -15.66 -0.24 27.16
C ARG A 35 -14.40 -1.11 27.33
N GLY A 36 -13.60 -1.22 26.28
CA GLY A 36 -12.41 -2.09 26.25
C GLY A 36 -12.61 -3.51 25.70
N ALA A 37 -13.81 -3.89 25.25
CA ALA A 37 -14.06 -5.23 24.69
C ALA A 37 -13.46 -5.48 23.29
N ARG A 38 -12.91 -4.44 22.65
CA ARG A 38 -12.04 -4.62 21.51
C ARG A 38 -10.62 -4.62 22.07
N ALA A 39 -10.02 -5.81 22.18
CA ALA A 39 -8.56 -5.89 22.26
C ALA A 39 -8.02 -4.98 21.15
N PRO A 40 -7.10 -4.05 21.46
CA PRO A 40 -6.54 -3.19 20.42
C PRO A 40 -6.05 -4.11 19.31
N ALA A 41 -6.31 -3.74 18.05
CA ALA A 41 -5.73 -4.47 16.93
C ALA A 41 -4.22 -4.57 17.20
N GLN A 42 -3.74 -5.79 17.44
CA GLN A 42 -2.32 -6.02 17.67
C GLN A 42 -1.67 -6.02 16.29
N TRP A 43 -1.13 -4.87 15.92
CA TRP A 43 -0.32 -4.74 14.73
C TRP A 43 1.03 -5.41 15.01
N SER A 44 1.39 -6.37 14.18
CA SER A 44 2.73 -6.94 14.14
C SER A 44 3.37 -6.67 12.79
N THR A 45 4.70 -6.60 12.78
CA THR A 45 5.49 -6.51 11.56
C THR A 45 6.20 -7.84 11.34
N GLU A 46 6.34 -8.23 10.08
CA GLU A 46 7.24 -9.34 9.75
C GLU A 46 8.69 -8.89 9.89
N LYS A 47 9.55 -9.81 10.35
CA LYS A 47 11.00 -9.54 10.48
C LYS A 47 11.67 -9.33 9.12
N LYS A 48 11.13 -9.94 8.08
CA LYS A 48 11.63 -9.82 6.71
C LYS A 48 10.76 -8.82 5.94
N PRO A 49 11.35 -7.82 5.25
CA PRO A 49 10.57 -6.93 4.42
C PRO A 49 9.97 -7.71 3.24
N LEU A 50 8.75 -7.35 2.85
CA LEU A 50 8.10 -7.89 1.65
C LEU A 50 8.90 -7.59 0.38
N LEU A 51 9.48 -6.39 0.31
CA LEU A 51 10.27 -5.90 -0.80
C LEU A 51 11.34 -4.94 -0.28
N SER A 52 12.56 -5.05 -0.82
CA SER A 52 13.66 -4.13 -0.55
C SER A 52 14.09 -3.50 -1.88
N ILE A 53 14.06 -2.18 -1.95
CA ILE A 53 14.54 -1.39 -3.11
C ILE A 53 15.60 -0.42 -2.57
N GLY A 54 16.79 -0.42 -3.15
CA GLY A 54 17.96 0.31 -2.63
C GLY A 54 18.81 -0.51 -1.66
N GLY A 55 19.96 0.04 -1.24
CA GLY A 55 20.91 -0.61 -0.33
C GLY A 55 22.36 -0.14 -0.51
N ALA A 56 23.28 -0.74 0.26
CA ALA A 56 24.70 -0.34 0.33
C ALA A 56 25.49 -0.45 -1.00
N GLU A 57 24.96 -1.18 -1.98
CA GLU A 57 25.50 -1.29 -3.34
C GLU A 57 24.77 -0.41 -4.36
N GLY A 58 23.95 0.55 -3.91
CA GLY A 58 23.06 1.34 -4.77
C GLY A 58 23.80 2.00 -5.93
N ILE A 59 23.70 1.41 -7.11
CA ILE A 59 24.20 1.94 -8.39
C ILE A 59 23.01 2.12 -9.32
N GLY A 60 22.89 3.31 -9.89
CA GLY A 60 21.86 3.63 -10.87
C GLY A 60 20.48 3.87 -10.25
N PRO A 61 19.39 3.26 -10.77
CA PRO A 61 18.02 3.65 -10.41
C PRO A 61 17.63 3.36 -8.95
N THR A 62 18.46 2.65 -8.20
CA THR A 62 18.24 2.32 -6.78
C THR A 62 19.03 3.22 -5.82
N GLU A 63 19.79 4.20 -6.34
CA GLU A 63 20.50 5.21 -5.54
C GLU A 63 19.61 6.44 -5.28
N PHE A 64 19.13 6.60 -4.05
CA PHE A 64 18.23 7.69 -3.69
C PHE A 64 18.94 8.82 -2.96
N THR A 65 18.58 10.05 -3.28
CA THR A 65 19.22 11.26 -2.74
C THR A 65 18.36 12.00 -1.70
N GLY A 66 17.04 11.75 -1.69
CA GLY A 66 16.14 12.28 -0.67
C GLY A 66 14.72 11.73 -0.82
N VAL A 67 14.50 10.50 -0.35
CA VAL A 67 13.17 9.84 -0.41
C VAL A 67 12.13 10.63 0.39
N GLN A 68 11.12 11.15 -0.30
CA GLN A 68 9.94 11.80 0.32
C GLN A 68 8.84 10.77 0.62
N GLY A 69 8.88 9.62 -0.04
CA GLY A 69 8.19 8.38 0.35
C GLY A 69 7.87 7.50 -0.86
N ALA A 70 7.02 6.50 -0.64
CA ALA A 70 6.71 5.50 -1.65
C ALA A 70 5.24 5.04 -1.66
N MET A 71 4.79 4.53 -2.80
CA MET A 71 3.46 3.98 -3.01
C MET A 71 3.54 2.65 -3.75
N ARG A 72 2.87 1.60 -3.25
CA ARG A 72 2.68 0.32 -3.96
C ARG A 72 1.24 0.18 -4.49
N ALA A 73 1.04 0.29 -5.80
CA ALA A 73 -0.27 0.12 -6.44
C ALA A 73 -0.80 -1.33 -6.33
N SER A 74 -2.09 -1.53 -6.59
CA SER A 74 -2.76 -2.84 -6.50
C SER A 74 -2.21 -3.88 -7.47
N ASN A 75 -1.73 -3.43 -8.65
CA ASN A 75 -1.01 -4.24 -9.63
C ASN A 75 0.45 -4.54 -9.24
N GLY A 76 0.89 -4.06 -8.08
CA GLY A 76 2.21 -4.34 -7.52
C GLY A 76 3.31 -3.36 -7.95
N LEU A 77 3.05 -2.42 -8.86
CA LEU A 77 4.00 -1.35 -9.19
C LEU A 77 4.31 -0.51 -7.95
N VAL A 78 5.57 -0.12 -7.79
CA VAL A 78 6.04 0.73 -6.71
C VAL A 78 6.58 2.03 -7.26
N ALA A 79 6.01 3.16 -6.86
CA ALA A 79 6.59 4.48 -7.11
C ALA A 79 7.34 4.94 -5.86
N VAL A 80 8.55 5.45 -6.03
CA VAL A 80 9.35 6.11 -4.98
C VAL A 80 9.61 7.54 -5.41
N ALA A 81 9.24 8.49 -4.55
CA ALA A 81 9.49 9.90 -4.77
C ALA A 81 10.88 10.27 -4.24
N ASP A 82 11.84 10.52 -5.13
CA ASP A 82 13.16 11.03 -4.79
C ASP A 82 13.19 12.55 -4.96
N GLY A 83 12.98 13.25 -3.84
CA GLY A 83 12.97 14.71 -3.80
C GLY A 83 14.36 15.34 -3.96
N GLY A 84 15.44 14.61 -3.69
CA GLY A 84 16.79 15.10 -3.97
C GLY A 84 17.07 15.16 -5.49
N ALA A 85 16.57 14.17 -6.22
CA ALA A 85 16.71 14.07 -7.67
C ALA A 85 15.60 14.81 -8.44
N ASN A 86 14.49 15.17 -7.77
CA ASN A 86 13.26 15.65 -8.40
C ASN A 86 12.71 14.64 -9.40
N GLU A 87 12.60 13.39 -8.96
CA GLU A 87 12.19 12.25 -9.76
C GLU A 87 11.16 11.40 -9.02
N LEU A 88 10.25 10.79 -9.78
CA LEU A 88 9.53 9.60 -9.35
C LEU A 88 10.17 8.40 -10.03
N ARG A 89 10.66 7.43 -9.26
CA ARG A 89 11.21 6.19 -9.78
C ARG A 89 10.19 5.07 -9.63
N VAL A 90 9.90 4.38 -10.73
CA VAL A 90 8.91 3.32 -10.80
C VAL A 90 9.60 1.98 -10.88
N PHE A 91 9.17 1.04 -10.04
CA PHE A 91 9.65 -0.33 -9.96
C PHE A 91 8.50 -1.31 -10.11
N ASP A 92 8.80 -2.52 -10.55
CA ASP A 92 7.84 -3.61 -10.60
C ASP A 92 7.61 -4.24 -9.21
N ALA A 93 6.71 -5.22 -9.14
CA ALA A 93 6.39 -5.93 -7.90
C ALA A 93 7.57 -6.70 -7.27
N ARG A 94 8.66 -6.91 -8.02
CA ARG A 94 9.89 -7.58 -7.60
C ARG A 94 11.01 -6.58 -7.29
N GLY A 95 10.77 -5.28 -7.47
CA GLY A 95 11.74 -4.22 -7.26
C GLY A 95 12.66 -3.93 -8.46
N ALA A 96 12.38 -4.50 -9.63
CA ALA A 96 13.13 -4.16 -10.84
C ALA A 96 12.73 -2.77 -11.33
N PHE A 97 13.72 -1.95 -11.70
CA PHE A 97 13.45 -0.61 -12.22
C PHE A 97 12.70 -0.68 -13.55
N VAL A 98 11.65 0.11 -13.67
CA VAL A 98 10.81 0.22 -14.86
C VAL A 98 11.13 1.52 -15.60
N ARG A 99 11.02 2.66 -14.91
CA ARG A 99 11.33 3.98 -15.48
C ARG A 99 11.38 5.10 -14.44
N THR A 100 11.90 6.23 -14.89
CA THR A 100 11.79 7.52 -14.20
C THR A 100 10.66 8.36 -14.79
N ILE A 101 10.01 9.15 -13.94
CA ILE A 101 9.06 10.19 -14.31
C ILE A 101 9.54 11.51 -13.73
N GLY A 102 9.65 12.50 -14.61
CA GLY A 102 10.09 13.85 -14.29
C GLY A 102 11.59 14.02 -14.13
N ARG A 103 11.95 15.26 -13.86
CA ARG A 103 13.30 15.78 -13.63
C ARG A 103 13.17 17.17 -13.02
N LYS A 104 14.28 17.73 -12.52
CA LYS A 104 14.32 19.13 -12.10
C LYS A 104 13.91 20.08 -13.24
N GLY A 105 12.98 20.99 -12.97
CA GLY A 105 12.61 22.06 -13.90
C GLY A 105 11.18 22.58 -13.73
N SER A 106 10.79 23.46 -14.64
CA SER A 106 9.51 24.19 -14.59
C SER A 106 8.60 23.93 -15.79
N GLY A 107 9.01 23.08 -16.73
CA GLY A 107 8.19 22.67 -17.87
C GLY A 107 7.17 21.56 -17.56
N PRO A 108 6.34 21.18 -18.54
CA PRO A 108 5.42 20.06 -18.43
C PRO A 108 6.15 18.76 -18.06
N GLY A 109 5.69 18.10 -16.99
CA GLY A 109 6.28 16.87 -16.49
C GLY A 109 7.56 17.05 -15.68
N GLU A 110 8.03 18.28 -15.47
CA GLU A 110 9.18 18.60 -14.60
C GLU A 110 8.72 19.05 -13.21
N PHE A 111 9.62 18.92 -12.22
CA PHE A 111 9.38 19.34 -10.84
C PHE A 111 10.41 20.39 -10.42
N ASP A 112 9.96 21.52 -9.88
CA ASP A 112 10.88 22.55 -9.37
C ASP A 112 11.63 22.02 -8.14
N ARG A 113 10.86 21.52 -7.17
CA ARG A 113 11.33 20.72 -6.05
C ARG A 113 10.21 19.84 -5.54
N LEU A 114 10.36 18.52 -5.62
CA LEU A 114 9.33 17.60 -5.15
C LEU A 114 9.25 17.65 -3.61
N ILE A 115 8.07 17.99 -3.07
CA ILE A 115 7.87 18.17 -1.62
C ILE A 115 7.11 17.00 -1.02
N THR A 116 6.03 16.57 -1.67
CA THR A 116 5.13 15.59 -1.07
C THR A 116 4.41 14.78 -2.14
N PHE A 117 3.97 13.58 -1.73
CA PHE A 117 2.94 12.87 -2.46
C PHE A 117 1.89 12.31 -1.49
N VAL A 118 0.64 12.33 -1.91
CA VAL A 118 -0.48 11.66 -1.22
C VAL A 118 -1.11 10.63 -2.14
N ARG A 119 -1.71 9.60 -1.55
CA ARG A 119 -2.30 8.47 -2.28
C ARG A 119 -3.81 8.43 -2.08
N SER A 120 -4.53 8.09 -3.15
CA SER A 120 -5.89 7.57 -3.10
C SER A 120 -6.02 6.40 -4.08
N GLY A 121 -6.31 5.18 -3.59
CA GLY A 121 -6.39 4.00 -4.45
C GLY A 121 -5.07 3.75 -5.20
N ASP A 122 -5.10 3.68 -6.53
CA ASP A 122 -3.89 3.55 -7.37
C ASP A 122 -3.44 4.88 -7.99
N THR A 123 -3.95 5.98 -7.46
CA THR A 123 -3.62 7.34 -7.87
C THR A 123 -2.72 8.00 -6.82
N MET A 124 -1.70 8.67 -7.33
CA MET A 124 -0.74 9.47 -6.58
C MET A 124 -0.87 10.94 -7.00
N PHE A 125 -0.88 11.80 -6.00
CA PHE A 125 -0.92 13.25 -6.13
C PHE A 125 0.44 13.78 -5.69
N VAL A 126 1.19 14.42 -6.57
CA VAL A 126 2.55 14.89 -6.32
C VAL A 126 2.55 16.41 -6.39
N VAL A 127 3.04 17.05 -5.33
CA VAL A 127 3.13 18.51 -5.27
C VAL A 127 4.59 18.93 -5.22
N ASP A 128 4.93 19.88 -6.08
CA ASP A 128 6.23 20.55 -6.06
C ASP A 128 6.17 21.91 -5.36
N ASN A 129 7.33 22.51 -5.13
CA ASN A 129 7.49 23.79 -4.45
C ASN A 129 6.87 24.99 -5.17
N SER A 130 6.53 24.85 -6.45
CA SER A 130 5.79 25.87 -7.20
C SER A 130 4.27 25.73 -7.02
N ALA A 131 3.84 24.90 -6.06
CA ALA A 131 2.45 24.56 -5.77
C ALA A 131 1.73 23.87 -6.95
N ARG A 132 2.49 23.27 -7.88
CA ARG A 132 1.89 22.50 -8.98
C ARG A 132 1.51 21.11 -8.50
N LEU A 133 0.24 20.75 -8.73
CA LEU A 133 -0.26 19.41 -8.54
C LEU A 133 -0.09 18.58 -9.82
N ASN A 134 0.61 17.45 -9.69
CA ASN A 134 0.73 16.45 -10.75
C ASN A 134 0.04 15.16 -10.28
N VAL A 135 -0.87 14.64 -11.09
CA VAL A 135 -1.67 13.45 -10.76
C VAL A 135 -1.23 12.30 -11.64
N TYR A 136 -0.94 11.16 -11.02
CA TYR A 136 -0.42 9.97 -11.66
C TYR A 136 -1.22 8.76 -11.23
N THR A 137 -1.79 8.01 -12.17
CA THR A 137 -2.56 6.80 -11.88
C THR A 137 -1.88 5.59 -12.48
N SER A 138 -1.83 4.49 -11.70
CA SER A 138 -1.25 3.23 -12.15
C SER A 138 -1.91 2.73 -13.46
N THR A 139 -1.09 2.16 -14.32
CA THR A 139 -1.45 1.45 -15.56
C THR A 139 -0.81 0.08 -15.52
N GLU A 140 -0.98 -0.74 -16.56
CA GLU A 140 -0.40 -2.09 -16.62
C GLU A 140 1.13 -2.10 -16.41
N HIS A 141 1.83 -1.04 -16.82
CA HIS A 141 3.30 -1.02 -16.84
C HIS A 141 3.93 0.21 -16.19
N SER A 142 3.17 1.24 -15.79
CA SER A 142 3.73 2.48 -15.25
C SER A 142 2.70 3.22 -14.40
N PHE A 143 3.07 4.41 -13.93
CA PHE A 143 2.13 5.46 -13.65
C PHE A 143 2.04 6.41 -14.86
N ALA A 144 0.82 6.76 -15.28
CA ALA A 144 0.56 7.73 -16.35
C ALA A 144 -0.02 9.00 -15.76
N SER A 145 0.39 10.17 -16.29
CA SER A 145 -0.20 11.42 -15.85
C SER A 145 -1.62 11.57 -16.39
N ASP A 146 -2.48 12.29 -15.66
CA ASP A 146 -3.84 12.55 -16.15
C ASP A 146 -3.84 13.33 -17.48
N ARG A 147 -2.79 14.11 -17.77
CA ARG A 147 -2.62 14.82 -19.05
C ARG A 147 -2.30 13.87 -20.21
N ASP A 148 -1.58 12.77 -19.95
CA ASP A 148 -1.26 11.77 -20.98
C ASP A 148 -2.52 10.98 -21.39
N ARG A 149 -3.53 10.91 -20.52
CA ARG A 149 -4.80 10.21 -20.77
C ARG A 149 -5.82 11.04 -21.54
N SER A 150 -5.65 12.35 -21.63
CA SER A 150 -6.62 13.26 -22.28
C SER A 150 -6.34 13.53 -23.76
N SER A 151 -5.49 12.74 -24.42
CA SER A 151 -5.30 12.82 -25.88
C SER A 151 -6.19 11.78 -26.56
N PRO A 152 -7.38 12.15 -27.10
CA PRO A 152 -8.11 11.26 -27.98
C PRO A 152 -7.40 11.22 -29.34
N THR A 153 -7.15 10.01 -29.84
CA THR A 153 -6.91 9.75 -31.27
C THR A 153 -8.16 10.04 -32.08
#